data_AF-A0A852AFV0-F1
#
_entry.id   AF-A0A852AFV0-F1
#
_cell.length_a   1.000
_cell.length_b   1.000
_cell.length_c   1.000
_cell.angle_alpha   90.00
_cell.angle_beta   90.00
_cell.angle_gamma   90.00
#
_symmetry.space_group_name_H-M   'P 1'
#
loop_
_entity.id
_entity.type
_entity.pdbx_description
1 polymer ?
#
loop_
_entity_poly.entity_id
_entity_poly.type
_entity_poly.pdbx_seq_one_letter_code
_entity_poly.pdbx_strand_id
1 'polypeptide(L)'
;LEGVTTASTFVLDQPRCVFDEFGDAVIWLVVALDQAASTFDNSAEPATNETAFQSFPSPVRAYMTLNATLASYPCPKPAGDITVLRVGSETSCAEDETRPSCNGPLPGPGPYRVKFLALEGSVPVAETAWSAPITLRTAKSPSSIPTAGSGHSAGMIAITTILSILFAILLAALVAMCVFWGSESCGSSAFSKPDSVSVRRYNTHHVYDQPAARL
;
A
#
# COMPACT_ATOMS: atom_id res chain seq x y z
N LEU A 1 6.69 6.94 0.77
CA LEU A 1 6.18 5.62 0.33
C LEU A 1 6.47 5.51 -1.16
N GLU A 2 7.49 4.75 -1.54
CA GLU A 2 7.67 4.38 -2.95
C GLU A 2 6.79 3.15 -3.18
N GLY A 3 5.78 3.29 -4.05
CA GLY A 3 4.83 2.22 -4.33
C GLY A 3 5.54 1.01 -4.93
N VAL A 4 5.28 -0.17 -4.35
CA VAL A 4 5.83 -1.44 -4.83
C VAL A 4 5.06 -1.85 -6.09
N THR A 5 5.64 -1.65 -7.27
CA THR A 5 4.98 -2.00 -8.53
C THR A 5 5.19 -3.50 -8.84
N THR A 6 4.21 -4.35 -8.53
CA THR A 6 4.06 -5.62 -9.27
C THR A 6 3.48 -5.30 -10.65
N ALA A 7 3.99 -5.95 -11.70
CA ALA A 7 3.32 -5.95 -13.00
C ALA A 7 2.69 -7.32 -13.22
N SER A 8 1.36 -7.38 -13.28
CA SER A 8 0.57 -8.53 -13.71
C SER A 8 0.16 -8.42 -15.19
N THR A 9 0.75 -7.47 -15.91
CA THR A 9 0.32 -7.06 -17.25
C THR A 9 1.49 -6.60 -18.09
N PHE A 10 1.38 -6.76 -19.40
CA PHE A 10 2.24 -6.11 -20.39
C PHE A 10 1.41 -5.58 -21.56
N VAL A 11 2.04 -4.80 -22.43
CA VAL A 11 1.41 -4.24 -23.63
C VAL A 11 2.07 -4.77 -24.89
N LEU A 12 1.26 -4.99 -25.91
CA LEU A 12 1.64 -5.40 -27.26
C LEU A 12 1.12 -4.38 -28.25
N ASP A 13 1.73 -4.34 -29.44
CA ASP A 13 1.07 -3.75 -30.59
C ASP A 13 -0.10 -4.64 -31.03
N GLN A 14 -1.15 -4.00 -31.53
CA GLN A 14 -2.29 -4.72 -32.12
C GLN A 14 -1.87 -5.37 -33.46
N PRO A 15 -2.40 -6.56 -33.82
CA PRO A 15 -2.02 -7.28 -35.04
C PRO A 15 -2.70 -6.69 -36.29
N ARG A 16 -2.63 -5.37 -36.47
CA ARG A 16 -3.20 -4.65 -37.61
C ARG A 16 -2.43 -4.98 -38.87
N CYS A 17 -3.15 -5.16 -39.98
CA CYS A 17 -2.56 -5.45 -41.29
C CYS A 17 -1.81 -6.80 -41.37
N VAL A 18 -1.99 -7.69 -40.39
CA VAL A 18 -1.34 -9.01 -40.33
C VAL A 18 -2.22 -10.10 -40.93
N PHE A 19 -3.53 -9.99 -40.72
CA PHE A 19 -4.51 -11.04 -41.04
C PHE A 19 -5.58 -10.58 -42.06
N ASP A 20 -5.30 -9.53 -42.84
CA ASP A 20 -6.29 -8.87 -43.70
C ASP A 20 -6.92 -9.80 -44.76
N GLU A 21 -6.24 -10.88 -45.12
CA GLU A 21 -6.71 -11.87 -46.10
C GLU A 21 -7.68 -12.92 -45.49
N PHE A 22 -7.86 -12.93 -44.16
CA PHE A 22 -8.63 -13.95 -43.42
C PHE A 22 -9.93 -13.38 -42.85
N GLY A 23 -10.77 -12.82 -43.73
CA GLY A 23 -11.93 -11.97 -43.40
C GLY A 23 -12.88 -12.49 -42.31
N ASP A 24 -13.16 -13.79 -42.29
CA ASP A 24 -14.09 -14.41 -41.35
C ASP A 24 -13.41 -14.99 -40.10
N ALA A 25 -12.08 -14.89 -40.01
CA ALA A 25 -11.32 -15.46 -38.91
C ALA A 25 -11.46 -14.64 -37.62
N VAL A 26 -11.45 -15.38 -36.50
CA VAL A 26 -11.34 -14.82 -35.16
C VAL A 26 -9.87 -14.85 -34.75
N ILE A 27 -9.36 -13.68 -34.37
CA ILE A 27 -8.00 -13.50 -33.87
C ILE A 27 -7.99 -13.78 -32.38
N TRP A 28 -7.11 -14.69 -31.97
CA TRP A 28 -6.83 -15.05 -30.60
C TRP A 28 -5.39 -14.69 -30.26
N LEU A 29 -5.16 -14.26 -29.02
CA LEU A 29 -3.83 -14.16 -28.44
C LEU A 29 -3.54 -15.42 -27.64
N VAL A 30 -2.48 -16.13 -28.01
CA VAL A 30 -1.91 -17.19 -27.18
C VAL A 30 -0.91 -16.57 -26.23
N VAL A 31 -1.04 -16.86 -24.93
CA VAL A 31 -0.07 -16.48 -23.90
C VAL A 31 0.46 -17.74 -23.26
N ALA A 32 1.75 -17.99 -23.41
CA ALA A 32 2.41 -19.20 -22.95
C ALA A 32 3.56 -18.87 -21.98
N LEU A 33 3.89 -19.83 -21.11
CA LEU A 33 5.22 -19.83 -20.49
C LEU A 33 6.28 -20.03 -21.59
N ASP A 34 7.44 -19.38 -21.43
CA ASP A 34 8.55 -19.47 -22.40
C ASP A 34 8.89 -20.92 -22.78
N GLN A 35 8.92 -21.82 -21.79
CA GLN A 35 9.25 -23.25 -21.97
C GLN A 35 8.16 -24.05 -22.69
N ALA A 36 6.92 -23.55 -22.77
CA ALA A 36 5.79 -24.24 -23.39
C ALA A 36 5.46 -23.73 -24.79
N ALA A 37 6.04 -22.60 -25.21
CA ALA A 37 5.75 -21.98 -26.50
C ALA A 37 6.06 -22.89 -27.69
N SER A 38 7.16 -23.65 -27.63
CA SER A 38 7.56 -24.55 -28.74
C SER A 38 6.70 -25.80 -28.88
N THR A 39 5.90 -26.14 -27.86
CA THR A 39 5.08 -27.35 -27.83
C THR A 39 3.58 -27.05 -27.84
N PHE A 40 3.20 -25.79 -27.98
CA PHE A 40 1.80 -25.39 -28.06
C PHE A 40 1.17 -25.92 -29.35
N ASP A 41 0.03 -26.60 -29.25
CA ASP A 41 -0.75 -27.05 -30.39
C ASP A 41 -1.68 -25.93 -30.88
N ASN A 42 -1.50 -25.48 -32.11
CA ASN A 42 -2.36 -24.46 -32.72
C ASN A 42 -3.78 -24.94 -33.00
N SER A 43 -4.00 -26.25 -32.97
CA SER A 43 -5.31 -26.88 -33.15
C SER A 43 -6.09 -26.94 -31.82
N ALA A 44 -5.49 -26.52 -30.70
CA ALA A 44 -6.15 -26.49 -29.42
C ALA A 44 -7.37 -25.57 -29.46
N GLU A 45 -8.51 -26.08 -28.99
CA GLU A 45 -9.76 -25.34 -29.05
C GLU A 45 -9.73 -24.17 -28.03
N PRO A 46 -9.99 -22.93 -28.46
CA PRO A 46 -10.06 -21.79 -27.54
C PRO A 46 -11.22 -21.92 -26.55
N ALA A 47 -11.09 -21.24 -25.41
CA ALA A 47 -12.17 -21.18 -24.40
C ALA A 47 -12.58 -22.56 -23.85
N THR A 48 -11.66 -23.54 -23.88
CA THR A 48 -11.82 -24.86 -23.24
C THR A 48 -10.87 -25.01 -22.07
N ASN A 49 -11.01 -26.09 -21.30
CA ASN A 49 -10.12 -26.36 -20.15
C ASN A 49 -8.64 -26.48 -20.55
N GLU A 50 -8.32 -26.82 -21.80
CA GLU A 50 -6.94 -26.95 -22.29
C GLU A 50 -6.28 -25.59 -22.56
N THR A 51 -7.09 -24.55 -22.77
CA THR A 51 -6.63 -23.19 -23.13
C THR A 51 -7.19 -22.11 -22.20
N ALA A 52 -7.76 -22.50 -21.06
CA ALA A 52 -8.39 -21.59 -20.11
C ALA A 52 -7.38 -20.83 -19.24
N PHE A 53 -7.64 -19.54 -19.00
CA PHE A 53 -6.84 -18.71 -18.10
C PHE A 53 -6.82 -19.26 -16.66
N GLN A 54 -7.93 -19.80 -16.16
CA GLN A 54 -8.07 -20.24 -14.77
C GLN A 54 -7.17 -21.43 -14.42
N SER A 55 -6.77 -22.21 -15.44
CA SER A 55 -5.83 -23.33 -15.29
C SER A 55 -4.38 -22.93 -15.58
N PHE A 56 -4.12 -21.67 -15.94
CA PHE A 56 -2.79 -21.15 -16.19
C PHE A 56 -2.16 -20.60 -14.89
N PRO A 57 -0.89 -20.92 -14.56
CA PRO A 57 0.12 -21.58 -15.39
C PRO A 57 0.29 -23.08 -15.09
N SER A 58 -0.62 -23.68 -14.32
CA SER A 58 -0.60 -25.09 -13.93
C SER A 58 -2.03 -25.59 -13.66
N PRO A 59 -2.48 -26.70 -14.27
CA PRO A 59 -1.70 -27.61 -15.12
C PRO A 59 -1.45 -27.09 -16.54
N VAL A 60 -2.22 -26.10 -17.00
CA VAL A 60 -2.15 -25.55 -18.36
C VAL A 60 -1.00 -24.55 -18.48
N ARG A 61 -0.16 -24.74 -19.50
CA ARG A 61 1.07 -23.96 -19.68
C ARG A 61 0.94 -22.83 -20.71
N ALA A 62 -0.21 -22.73 -21.37
CA ALA A 62 -0.56 -21.68 -22.32
C ALA A 62 -2.08 -21.52 -22.39
N TYR A 63 -2.57 -20.30 -22.41
CA TYR A 63 -4.00 -20.00 -22.53
C TYR A 63 -4.27 -19.12 -23.75
N MET A 64 -5.54 -19.09 -24.19
CA MET A 64 -6.00 -18.28 -25.31
C MET A 64 -6.98 -17.22 -24.84
N THR A 65 -6.79 -15.98 -25.31
CA THR A 65 -7.62 -14.85 -24.91
C THR A 65 -7.82 -13.85 -26.07
N LEU A 66 -8.56 -12.78 -25.82
CA LEU A 66 -8.75 -11.64 -26.73
C LEU A 66 -9.38 -12.02 -28.07
N ASN A 67 -10.38 -12.91 -28.03
CA ASN A 67 -11.30 -13.26 -29.13
C ASN A 67 -11.78 -11.98 -29.84
N ALA A 68 -11.12 -11.63 -30.95
CA ALA A 68 -11.33 -10.38 -31.65
C ALA A 68 -11.51 -10.63 -33.13
N THR A 69 -12.48 -9.98 -33.75
CA THR A 69 -12.61 -9.96 -35.21
C THR A 69 -11.61 -8.99 -35.84
N LEU A 70 -11.37 -9.11 -37.14
CA LEU A 70 -10.55 -8.16 -37.90
C LEU A 70 -11.03 -6.70 -37.76
N ALA A 71 -12.34 -6.50 -37.63
CA ALA A 71 -12.93 -5.18 -37.44
C ALA A 71 -12.48 -4.48 -36.14
N SER A 72 -12.03 -5.25 -35.14
CA SER A 72 -11.44 -4.70 -33.90
C SER A 72 -10.07 -4.06 -34.13
N TYR A 73 -9.38 -4.41 -35.23
CA TYR A 73 -8.04 -3.94 -35.57
C TYR A 73 -7.99 -3.34 -36.99
N PRO A 74 -8.70 -2.22 -37.25
CA PRO A 74 -8.79 -1.68 -38.59
C PRO A 74 -7.41 -1.33 -39.17
N CYS A 75 -7.20 -1.65 -40.45
CA CYS A 75 -5.98 -1.32 -41.19
C CYS A 75 -6.29 -0.21 -42.22
N PRO A 76 -5.47 0.86 -42.32
CA PRO A 76 -4.27 1.15 -41.53
C PRO A 76 -4.60 1.72 -40.14
N LYS A 77 -3.59 1.76 -39.27
CA LYS A 77 -3.65 2.46 -37.98
C LYS A 77 -4.02 3.95 -38.20
N PRO A 78 -5.02 4.50 -37.47
CA PRO A 78 -5.35 5.92 -37.57
C PRO A 78 -4.16 6.80 -37.15
N ALA A 79 -3.95 7.89 -37.87
CA ALA A 79 -2.86 8.82 -37.59
C ALA A 79 -3.07 9.51 -36.23
N GLY A 80 -2.07 9.44 -35.34
CA GLY A 80 -2.11 10.05 -34.01
C GLY A 80 -2.62 9.14 -32.89
N ASP A 81 -3.18 7.97 -33.20
CA ASP A 81 -3.72 7.07 -32.18
C ASP A 81 -2.63 6.18 -31.54
N ILE A 82 -2.83 5.84 -30.25
CA ILE A 82 -2.05 4.83 -29.55
C ILE A 82 -2.87 3.54 -29.53
N THR A 83 -2.51 2.60 -30.38
CA THR A 83 -3.24 1.34 -30.58
C THR A 83 -2.46 0.19 -29.95
N VAL A 84 -2.66 -0.02 -28.65
CA VAL A 84 -2.01 -1.11 -27.91
C VAL A 84 -3.04 -2.15 -27.47
N LEU A 85 -2.54 -3.34 -27.22
CA LEU A 85 -3.27 -4.46 -26.65
C LEU A 85 -2.63 -4.80 -25.31
N ARG A 86 -3.41 -4.69 -24.23
CA ARG A 86 -2.93 -4.92 -22.87
C ARG A 86 -3.29 -6.34 -22.45
N VAL A 87 -2.28 -7.15 -22.13
CA VAL A 87 -2.46 -8.49 -21.59
C VAL A 87 -2.61 -8.41 -20.07
N GLY A 88 -3.58 -9.14 -19.52
CA GLY A 88 -3.90 -9.21 -18.10
C GLY A 88 -4.76 -8.07 -17.56
N SER A 89 -5.57 -7.41 -18.40
CA SER A 89 -6.36 -6.26 -18.00
C SER A 89 -7.66 -6.60 -17.27
N GLU A 90 -8.14 -7.83 -17.35
CA GLU A 90 -9.46 -8.21 -16.83
C GLU A 90 -9.34 -8.79 -15.42
N THR A 91 -9.23 -7.93 -14.41
CA THR A 91 -9.10 -8.38 -13.02
C THR A 91 -10.37 -9.03 -12.47
N SER A 92 -11.54 -8.68 -13.01
CA SER A 92 -12.83 -9.16 -12.50
C SER A 92 -13.10 -10.63 -12.79
N CYS A 93 -12.40 -11.22 -13.77
CA CYS A 93 -12.60 -12.62 -14.16
C CYS A 93 -11.54 -13.56 -13.58
N ALA A 94 -10.63 -13.04 -12.74
CA ALA A 94 -9.50 -13.82 -12.26
C ALA A 94 -9.93 -15.12 -11.56
N GLU A 95 -11.12 -15.10 -10.94
CA GLU A 95 -11.76 -16.22 -10.25
C GLU A 95 -13.08 -16.68 -10.93
N ASP A 96 -13.38 -16.15 -12.12
CA ASP A 96 -14.61 -16.46 -12.84
C ASP A 96 -14.39 -17.59 -13.86
N GLU A 97 -14.65 -18.82 -13.43
CA GLU A 97 -14.51 -20.02 -14.27
C GLU A 97 -15.50 -20.08 -15.45
N THR A 98 -16.55 -19.24 -15.45
CA THR A 98 -17.50 -19.18 -16.57
C THR A 98 -16.91 -18.48 -17.80
N ARG A 99 -15.73 -17.87 -17.67
CA ARG A 99 -15.04 -17.10 -18.70
C ARG A 99 -13.63 -17.67 -18.96
N PRO A 100 -13.51 -18.85 -19.60
CA PRO A 100 -12.23 -19.52 -19.81
C PRO A 100 -11.24 -18.73 -20.68
N SER A 101 -11.74 -17.95 -21.64
CA SER A 101 -10.94 -17.12 -22.54
C SER A 101 -10.52 -15.76 -21.96
N CYS A 102 -10.64 -15.58 -20.64
CA CYS A 102 -10.46 -14.28 -20.05
C CYS A 102 -9.02 -13.73 -20.16
N ASN A 103 -8.88 -12.43 -20.36
CA ASN A 103 -7.60 -11.72 -20.32
C ASN A 103 -7.19 -11.37 -18.89
N GLY A 104 -7.12 -12.38 -18.02
CA GLY A 104 -6.89 -12.24 -16.59
C GLY A 104 -5.45 -11.87 -16.20
N PRO A 105 -5.24 -11.30 -15.01
CA PRO A 105 -3.94 -10.82 -14.55
C PRO A 105 -2.90 -11.95 -14.50
N LEU A 106 -1.69 -11.70 -15.01
CA LEU A 106 -0.65 -12.71 -15.07
C LEU A 106 -0.15 -13.10 -13.66
N PRO A 107 0.04 -14.40 -13.39
CA PRO A 107 0.24 -14.93 -12.05
C PRO A 107 1.65 -14.67 -11.47
N GLY A 108 2.60 -14.24 -12.29
CA GLY A 108 3.99 -14.06 -11.86
C GLY A 108 4.83 -13.27 -12.86
N PRO A 109 6.15 -13.23 -12.68
CA PRO A 109 7.04 -12.46 -13.55
C PRO A 109 7.31 -13.09 -14.92
N GLY A 110 6.86 -14.31 -15.18
CA GLY A 110 7.18 -15.06 -16.40
C GLY A 110 8.54 -15.76 -16.31
N PRO A 111 9.28 -15.92 -17.42
CA PRO A 111 9.06 -15.29 -18.72
C PRO A 111 7.86 -15.87 -19.50
N TYR A 112 7.16 -14.98 -20.20
CA TYR A 112 6.03 -15.31 -21.07
C TYR A 112 6.41 -15.14 -22.54
N ARG A 113 5.75 -15.88 -23.43
CA ARG A 113 5.76 -15.64 -24.87
C ARG A 113 4.35 -15.52 -25.38
N VAL A 114 4.19 -14.75 -26.45
CA VAL A 114 2.91 -14.57 -27.11
C VAL A 114 2.99 -14.76 -28.60
N LYS A 115 1.87 -15.14 -29.19
CA LYS A 115 1.63 -15.06 -30.64
C LYS A 115 0.15 -14.85 -30.89
N PHE A 116 -0.18 -14.37 -32.08
CA PHE A 116 -1.55 -14.30 -32.55
C PHE A 116 -1.87 -15.49 -33.44
N LEU A 117 -3.06 -16.06 -33.26
CA LEU A 117 -3.64 -17.11 -34.10
C LEU A 117 -4.95 -16.60 -34.69
N ALA A 118 -5.11 -16.72 -36.01
CA ALA A 118 -6.39 -16.52 -36.68
C ALA A 118 -7.04 -17.88 -36.89
N LEU A 119 -8.27 -18.03 -36.39
CA LEU A 119 -9.04 -19.27 -36.47
C LEU A 119 -10.36 -19.06 -37.21
N GLU A 120 -10.70 -19.97 -38.12
CA GLU A 120 -12.05 -20.10 -38.67
C GLU A 120 -12.76 -21.24 -37.94
N GLY A 121 -13.65 -20.88 -37.01
CA GLY A 121 -14.12 -21.83 -35.99
C GLY A 121 -12.97 -22.27 -35.10
N SER A 122 -12.64 -23.57 -35.13
CA SER A 122 -11.50 -24.15 -34.39
C SER A 122 -10.30 -24.49 -35.30
N VAL A 123 -10.36 -24.12 -36.58
CA VAL A 123 -9.30 -24.44 -37.56
C VAL A 123 -8.32 -23.28 -37.65
N PRO A 124 -7.01 -23.49 -37.39
CA PRO A 124 -6.02 -22.44 -37.56
C PRO A 124 -5.77 -22.14 -39.04
N VAL A 125 -5.99 -20.90 -39.45
CA VAL A 125 -5.80 -20.43 -40.83
C VAL A 125 -4.57 -19.55 -41.01
N ALA A 126 -4.12 -18.87 -39.95
CA ALA A 126 -2.87 -18.10 -39.95
C ALA A 126 -2.31 -17.89 -38.54
N GLU A 127 -1.02 -17.58 -38.45
CA GLU A 127 -0.35 -17.27 -37.19
C GLU A 127 0.79 -16.25 -37.35
N THR A 128 1.15 -15.60 -36.24
CA THR A 128 2.43 -14.86 -36.15
C THR A 128 3.53 -15.75 -35.57
N ALA A 129 4.78 -15.36 -35.79
CA ALA A 129 5.89 -15.87 -35.00
C ALA A 129 5.68 -15.57 -33.50
N TRP A 130 6.28 -16.40 -32.65
CA TRP A 130 6.37 -16.14 -31.22
C TRP A 130 7.18 -14.87 -30.93
N SER A 131 6.75 -14.12 -29.93
CA SER A 131 7.51 -12.99 -29.39
C SER A 131 8.86 -13.44 -28.79
N ALA A 132 9.74 -12.46 -28.59
CA ALA A 132 10.81 -12.61 -27.62
C ALA A 132 10.22 -12.87 -26.20
N PRO A 133 10.98 -13.49 -25.28
CA PRO A 133 10.53 -13.68 -23.91
C PRO A 133 10.23 -12.35 -23.21
N ILE A 134 9.10 -12.29 -22.51
CA ILE A 134 8.61 -11.11 -21.79
C ILE A 134 8.66 -11.40 -20.29
N THR A 135 9.45 -10.61 -19.55
CA THR A 135 9.56 -10.71 -18.09
C THR A 135 8.92 -9.49 -17.44
N LEU A 136 8.02 -9.71 -16.48
CA LEU A 136 7.34 -8.65 -15.75
C LEU A 136 8.16 -8.19 -14.54
N ARG A 137 7.84 -7.00 -14.05
CA ARG A 137 8.46 -6.45 -12.84
C ARG A 137 8.00 -7.22 -11.61
N THR A 138 8.97 -7.78 -10.89
CA THR A 138 8.75 -8.43 -9.60
C THR A 138 8.73 -7.39 -8.48
N ALA A 139 7.68 -7.41 -7.67
CA ALA A 139 7.69 -6.66 -6.42
C ALA A 139 8.72 -7.22 -5.45
N LYS A 140 9.44 -6.34 -4.77
CA LYS A 140 10.18 -6.73 -3.57
C LYS A 140 9.17 -7.12 -2.49
N SER A 141 9.46 -8.21 -1.77
CA SER A 141 8.63 -8.61 -0.63
C SER A 141 8.48 -7.44 0.34
N PRO A 142 7.29 -7.15 0.87
CA PRO A 142 7.12 -6.13 1.91
C PRO A 142 8.06 -6.35 3.10
N SER A 143 8.38 -7.61 3.44
CA SER A 143 9.33 -7.97 4.51
C SER A 143 10.79 -7.65 4.20
N SER A 144 11.12 -7.43 2.92
CA SER A 144 12.46 -7.03 2.46
C SER A 144 12.62 -5.52 2.33
N ILE A 145 11.54 -4.76 2.51
CA ILE A 145 11.58 -3.31 2.59
C ILE A 145 12.17 -2.99 3.97
N PRO A 146 13.33 -2.32 4.05
CA PRO A 146 13.86 -1.88 5.33
C PRO A 146 12.81 -1.01 6.02
N THR A 147 12.28 -1.47 7.15
CA THR A 147 11.48 -0.65 8.08
C THR A 147 12.32 0.42 8.78
N ALA A 148 13.58 0.61 8.35
CA ALA A 148 14.48 1.67 8.77
C ALA A 148 14.05 3.06 8.23
N GLY A 149 12.79 3.40 8.46
CA GLY A 149 12.26 4.76 8.54
C GLY A 149 11.63 5.02 9.92
N SER A 150 11.92 4.18 10.92
CA SER A 150 11.58 4.41 12.33
C SER A 150 12.67 5.22 13.06
N GLY A 151 13.40 6.08 12.34
CA GLY A 151 14.02 7.23 12.97
C GLY A 151 12.90 8.24 13.16
N HIS A 152 12.62 8.65 14.40
CA HIS A 152 11.71 9.76 14.67
C HIS A 152 11.98 10.86 13.65
N SER A 153 11.00 11.16 12.78
CA SER A 153 11.13 12.21 11.78
C SER A 153 11.71 13.44 12.47
N ALA A 154 12.78 14.03 11.94
CA ALA A 154 13.38 15.22 12.51
C ALA A 154 12.32 16.31 12.79
N GLY A 155 11.23 16.33 12.00
CA GLY A 155 10.06 17.16 12.25
C GLY A 155 9.31 16.84 13.54
N MET A 156 9.16 15.57 13.92
CA MET A 156 8.55 15.19 15.20
C MET A 156 9.40 15.66 16.38
N ILE A 157 10.73 15.52 16.30
CA ILE A 157 11.66 16.01 17.33
C ILE A 157 11.61 17.55 17.40
N ALA A 158 11.59 18.23 16.25
CA ALA A 158 11.47 19.68 16.19
C ALA A 158 10.14 20.18 16.80
N ILE A 159 9.02 19.52 16.49
CA ILE A 159 7.71 19.91 17.01
C ILE A 159 7.64 19.69 18.53
N THR A 160 8.10 18.55 19.05
CA THR A 160 8.06 18.27 20.49
C THR A 160 8.97 19.21 21.28
N THR A 161 10.16 19.53 20.76
CA THR A 161 11.07 20.50 21.38
C THR A 161 10.50 21.91 21.39
N ILE A 162 9.96 22.39 20.27
CA ILE A 162 9.30 23.72 20.20
C ILE A 162 8.12 23.78 21.17
N LEU A 163 7.24 22.77 21.15
CA LEU A 163 6.06 22.75 22.01
C LEU A 163 6.45 22.70 23.51
N SER A 164 7.50 21.96 23.86
CA SER A 164 8.01 21.89 25.22
C SER A 164 8.57 23.23 25.70
N ILE A 165 9.33 23.93 24.85
CA ILE A 165 9.88 25.26 25.17
C ILE A 165 8.75 26.29 25.34
N LEU A 166 7.81 26.34 24.39
CA LEU A 166 6.68 27.28 24.46
C LEU A 166 5.82 27.04 25.70
N PHE A 167 5.59 25.77 26.06
CA PHE A 167 4.86 25.42 27.27
C PHE A 167 5.57 25.86 28.54
N ALA A 168 6.89 25.67 28.63
CA ALA A 168 7.69 26.13 29.77
C ALA A 168 7.66 27.66 29.92
N ILE A 169 7.75 28.40 28.80
CA ILE A 169 7.63 29.87 28.80
C ILE A 169 6.24 30.30 29.27
N LEU A 170 5.18 29.65 28.80
CA LEU A 170 3.81 29.94 29.21
C LEU A 170 3.59 29.70 30.71
N LEU A 171 4.13 28.59 31.26
CA LEU A 171 4.08 28.32 32.69
C LEU A 171 4.86 29.37 33.50
N ALA A 172 6.06 29.75 33.06
CA ALA A 172 6.86 30.76 33.73
C ALA A 172 6.15 32.12 33.76
N ALA A 173 5.53 32.53 32.64
CA ALA A 173 4.75 33.75 32.56
C ALA A 173 3.51 33.71 33.47
N LEU A 174 2.81 32.56 33.53
CA LEU A 174 1.67 32.38 34.43
C LEU A 174 2.07 32.47 35.90
N VAL A 175 3.18 31.82 36.29
CA VAL A 175 3.71 31.92 37.66
C VAL A 175 4.12 33.35 37.99
N ALA A 176 4.81 34.03 37.08
CA ALA A 176 5.18 35.43 37.26
C ALA A 176 3.94 36.29 37.46
N MET A 177 2.92 36.15 36.61
CA MET A 177 1.65 36.87 36.74
C MET A 177 0.96 36.59 38.09
N CYS A 178 0.92 35.34 38.55
CA CYS A 178 0.35 35.00 39.86
C CYS A 178 1.14 35.65 41.01
N VAL A 179 2.47 35.71 40.93
CA VAL A 179 3.32 36.35 41.94
C VAL A 179 3.16 37.86 41.93
N PHE A 180 3.18 38.50 40.75
CA PHE A 180 3.05 39.95 40.60
C PHE A 180 1.64 40.45 40.91
N TRP A 181 0.59 39.71 40.55
CA TRP A 181 -0.78 40.07 40.93
C TRP A 181 -1.05 39.75 42.40
N GLY A 182 -0.51 38.63 42.91
CA GLY A 182 -0.59 38.27 44.33
C GLY A 182 0.11 39.28 45.24
N SER A 183 1.19 39.91 44.78
CA SER A 183 1.88 40.97 45.53
C SER A 183 1.15 42.32 45.48
N GLU A 184 0.49 42.69 44.39
CA GLU A 184 -0.36 43.90 44.36
C GLU A 184 -1.62 43.76 45.22
N SER A 185 -2.19 42.55 45.33
CA SER A 185 -3.34 42.29 46.23
C SER A 185 -2.94 42.26 47.71
N CYS A 186 -1.64 42.17 48.03
CA CYS A 186 -1.09 42.25 49.39
C CYS A 186 -0.32 43.56 49.66
N GLY A 187 -0.39 44.53 48.75
CA GLY A 187 0.31 45.81 48.83
C GLY A 187 -0.47 46.92 49.53
N SER A 188 -1.22 46.64 50.59
CA SER A 188 -1.68 47.65 51.57
C SER A 188 -2.12 47.00 52.88
N SER A 189 -1.17 46.54 53.68
CA SER A 189 -1.31 46.61 55.13
C SER A 189 0.04 46.99 55.72
N ALA A 190 0.13 48.25 56.13
CA ALA A 190 1.21 48.72 56.95
C ALA A 190 1.35 47.82 58.18
N PHE A 191 2.57 47.41 58.46
CA PHE A 191 2.99 46.70 59.65
C PHE A 191 2.45 47.38 60.92
N SER A 192 1.40 46.83 61.49
CA SER A 192 0.99 47.08 62.87
C SER A 192 1.13 45.79 63.66
N LYS A 193 2.26 45.69 64.36
CA LYS A 193 2.55 44.96 65.60
C LYS A 193 1.49 43.93 66.03
N PRO A 194 1.78 42.62 66.03
CA PRO A 194 0.94 41.69 66.77
C PRO A 194 1.13 41.93 68.28
N ASP A 195 0.03 42.23 68.96
CA ASP A 195 0.00 42.30 70.42
C ASP A 195 0.49 40.99 71.04
N SER A 196 1.30 41.14 72.07
CA SER A 196 1.84 40.03 72.86
C SER A 196 0.70 39.24 73.50
N VAL A 197 0.51 38.00 73.08
CA VAL A 197 -0.35 37.03 73.79
C VAL A 197 0.26 36.77 75.16
N SER A 198 -0.41 37.20 76.22
CA SER A 198 -0.02 36.89 77.59
C SER A 198 -0.28 35.41 77.87
N VAL A 199 0.78 34.61 77.99
CA VAL A 199 0.69 33.22 78.45
C VAL A 199 0.29 33.23 79.93
N ARG A 200 -0.90 32.70 80.24
CA ARG A 200 -1.36 32.53 81.62
C ARG A 200 -0.59 31.38 82.27
N ARG A 201 0.41 31.71 83.10
CA ARG A 201 1.14 30.74 83.94
C ARG A 201 0.19 30.12 84.97
N TYR A 202 0.03 28.81 84.92
CA TYR A 202 -0.58 28.04 86.00
C TYR A 202 0.50 27.76 87.06
N ASN A 203 0.19 28.06 88.32
CA ASN A 203 1.06 27.77 89.47
C ASN A 203 0.84 26.31 89.91
N THR A 204 1.94 25.56 90.01
CA THR A 204 1.96 24.21 90.57
C THR A 204 1.88 24.31 92.10
N HIS A 205 0.90 23.66 92.73
CA HIS A 205 0.84 23.58 94.19
C HIS A 205 1.90 22.61 94.71
N HIS A 206 2.78 23.08 95.60
CA HIS A 206 3.77 22.27 96.29
C HIS A 206 3.09 21.36 97.33
N VAL A 207 3.43 20.07 97.27
CA VAL A 207 3.15 19.09 98.34
C VAL A 207 4.21 19.28 99.42
N TYR A 208 3.79 19.49 100.67
CA TYR A 208 4.69 19.52 101.83
C TYR A 208 4.98 18.09 102.29
N ASP A 209 6.26 17.72 102.30
CA ASP A 209 6.76 16.62 103.12
C ASP A 209 6.76 17.05 104.59
N GLN A 210 6.15 16.23 105.44
CA GLN A 210 6.09 16.45 106.88
C GLN A 210 7.10 15.51 107.58
N PRO A 211 8.04 16.02 108.40
CA PRO A 211 9.13 15.22 108.94
C PRO A 211 8.70 14.37 110.15
N ALA A 212 9.36 13.22 110.29
CA ALA A 212 9.19 12.27 111.37
C ALA A 212 9.55 12.87 112.75
N ALA A 213 8.66 12.65 113.73
CA ALA A 213 8.99 12.81 115.15
C ALA A 213 9.58 11.50 115.68
N ARG A 214 10.79 11.58 116.26
CA ARG A 214 11.34 10.54 117.14
C ARG A 214 10.95 10.88 118.59
N LEU A 215 10.44 9.89 119.30
CA LEU A 215 10.77 9.52 120.68
C LEU A 215 10.36 8.07 120.90
#